data_AF-A0A0S3U0U0-F1
#
_entry.id   AF-A0A0S3U0U0-F1
#
_cell.length_a   1.000
_cell.length_b   1.000
_cell.length_c   1.000
_cell.angle_alpha   90.00
_cell.angle_beta   90.00
_cell.angle_gamma   90.00
#
_symmetry.space_group_name_H-M   'P 1'
#
loop_
_entity.id
_entity.type
_entity.pdbx_description
1 polymer ?
#
loop_
_entity_poly.entity_id
_entity_poly.type
_entity_poly.pdbx_seq_one_letter_code
_entity_poly.pdbx_strand_id
1 'polypeptide(L)'
;MVNFNFSYAPGTTLQQMIGFEMAGRVWSSYLSDPVTINIHVGVSSSLPGNAIGGALPGIESAQNYRSVVRGLEDDVTSLDDQTALPNLQDKSDYEAWFDEFDRKKGNNKGEKVKTKSINITRANAKALDLVSAPNELDGVILFGGLQGSNFRWSYDFTRSSPTTANTLDFLSTAMHEIAHILGFVSGVDKPGWLNSLAVDKDGSEQYKKSLSQRVSYTTPLDLFRYSTTAGEGVNDLSYGSVGGEKFFSIDGGETAIAHFSTGSDRTLGGDGFQASHWKNGATRTGIMAPALSPEERSTISITDLRAFDVIGWDLRPGAYGLNLNLSALQSQAEVALAQRLRVSVSWLSQNTTAAEQLLVSDRANDIDRMIQRSQIYPWGTRSGGGTTPWRQVLDLLEQQVVYSNFETLDEEFQLFSETQSTVQMPVFVEFPAAIPPQFQPVQFSLDLSLMASKVSEIPQTASIAIADFRNWFDYLEKSIRRSPQSSRNTPKQNGQRSRKFTDSQEIVHWTDL
;
A
#
# COMPACT_ATOMS: atom_id res chain seq x y z
N MET A 1 8.48 27.04 5.65
CA MET A 1 7.83 25.91 6.33
C MET A 1 6.86 25.29 5.37
N VAL A 2 6.78 23.97 5.35
CA VAL A 2 5.89 23.27 4.43
C VAL A 2 4.46 23.58 4.80
N ASN A 3 3.64 23.93 3.82
CA ASN A 3 2.22 24.17 3.98
C ASN A 3 1.43 23.03 3.32
N PHE A 4 0.50 22.43 4.05
CA PHE A 4 -0.40 21.42 3.48
C PHE A 4 -1.74 22.05 3.15
N ASN A 5 -2.17 21.89 1.92
CA ASN A 5 -3.46 22.34 1.43
C ASN A 5 -4.33 21.13 1.08
N PHE A 6 -5.26 20.81 1.99
CA PHE A 6 -6.18 19.70 1.79
C PHE A 6 -7.45 20.12 1.09
N SER A 7 -7.95 19.23 0.25
CA SER A 7 -9.28 19.28 -0.34
C SER A 7 -9.96 17.93 -0.13
N TYR A 8 -11.27 17.91 0.07
CA TYR A 8 -11.97 16.70 0.52
C TYR A 8 -13.05 16.26 -0.45
N ALA A 9 -13.16 14.96 -0.66
CA ALA A 9 -14.22 14.33 -1.42
C ALA A 9 -15.53 14.28 -0.60
N PRO A 10 -16.70 14.29 -1.27
CA PRO A 10 -17.97 13.97 -0.63
C PRO A 10 -17.88 12.66 0.17
N GLY A 11 -18.45 12.65 1.39
CA GLY A 11 -18.42 11.49 2.29
C GLY A 11 -17.26 11.47 3.30
N THR A 12 -16.30 12.39 3.18
CA THR A 12 -15.30 12.61 4.23
C THR A 12 -15.95 13.28 5.44
N THR A 13 -15.79 12.74 6.65
CA THR A 13 -16.37 13.32 7.86
C THR A 13 -15.53 14.47 8.40
N LEU A 14 -16.14 15.32 9.22
CA LEU A 14 -15.42 16.44 9.83
C LEU A 14 -14.24 15.98 10.71
N GLN A 15 -14.38 14.86 11.41
CA GLN A 15 -13.29 14.28 12.21
C GLN A 15 -12.12 13.86 11.33
N GLN A 16 -12.38 13.23 10.19
CA GLN A 16 -11.34 12.85 9.24
C GLN A 16 -10.65 14.07 8.65
N MET A 17 -11.42 15.13 8.31
CA MET A 17 -10.85 16.40 7.86
C MET A 17 -9.90 16.99 8.90
N ILE A 18 -10.32 17.07 10.17
CA ILE A 18 -9.48 17.54 11.29
C ILE A 18 -8.23 16.65 11.42
N GLY A 19 -8.37 15.34 11.32
CA GLY A 19 -7.26 14.39 11.40
C GLY A 19 -6.19 14.62 10.34
N PHE A 20 -6.60 14.89 9.08
CA PHE A 20 -5.65 15.23 8.01
C PHE A 20 -5.01 16.61 8.17
N GLU A 21 -5.80 17.62 8.54
CA GLU A 21 -5.24 18.95 8.88
C GLU A 21 -4.22 18.85 10.01
N MET A 22 -4.48 17.99 10.99
CA MET A 22 -3.54 17.72 12.08
C MET A 22 -2.31 16.96 11.61
N ALA A 23 -2.46 15.90 10.81
CA ALA A 23 -1.35 15.13 10.28
C ALA A 23 -0.41 16.01 9.42
N GLY A 24 -0.97 16.88 8.57
CA GLY A 24 -0.20 17.88 7.83
C GLY A 24 0.55 18.84 8.76
N ARG A 25 -0.08 19.31 9.85
CA ARG A 25 0.60 20.16 10.84
C ARG A 25 1.70 19.46 11.61
N VAL A 26 1.56 18.15 11.86
CA VAL A 26 2.64 17.34 12.45
C VAL A 26 3.84 17.34 11.49
N TRP A 27 3.65 17.01 10.21
CA TRP A 27 4.72 17.09 9.20
C TRP A 27 5.32 18.50 9.07
N SER A 28 4.50 19.55 9.00
CA SER A 28 4.94 20.95 8.98
C SER A 28 5.73 21.38 10.22
N SER A 29 5.62 20.64 11.33
CA SER A 29 6.40 20.91 12.54
C SER A 29 7.83 20.39 12.42
N TYR A 30 8.08 19.42 11.53
CA TYR A 30 9.39 18.86 11.25
C TYR A 30 10.07 19.46 10.01
N LEU A 31 9.31 19.91 9.00
CA LEU A 31 9.87 20.33 7.69
C LEU A 31 9.94 21.86 7.50
N SER A 32 10.96 22.34 6.78
CA SER A 32 11.29 23.77 6.62
C SER A 32 10.95 24.35 5.27
N ASP A 33 10.88 23.54 4.22
CA ASP A 33 10.79 23.99 2.83
C ASP A 33 9.61 24.94 2.62
N PRO A 34 9.77 26.09 1.94
CA PRO A 34 8.71 27.07 1.78
C PRO A 34 7.71 26.71 0.65
N VAL A 35 7.28 25.45 0.61
CA VAL A 35 6.42 24.91 -0.46
C VAL A 35 5.01 24.60 0.04
N THR A 36 4.05 24.57 -0.89
CA THR A 36 2.68 24.10 -0.62
C THR A 36 2.44 22.74 -1.29
N ILE A 37 2.01 21.78 -0.47
CA ILE A 37 1.66 20.42 -0.89
C ILE A 37 0.14 20.28 -0.91
N ASN A 38 -0.41 20.08 -2.10
CA ASN A 38 -1.84 19.97 -2.35
C ASN A 38 -2.26 18.51 -2.39
N ILE A 39 -3.07 18.10 -1.41
CA ILE A 39 -3.53 16.73 -1.28
C ILE A 39 -5.05 16.69 -1.37
N HIS A 40 -5.57 15.79 -2.21
CA HIS A 40 -7.00 15.51 -2.23
C HIS A 40 -7.30 14.22 -1.46
N VAL A 41 -8.23 14.29 -0.52
CA VAL A 41 -8.55 13.19 0.39
C VAL A 41 -9.95 12.69 0.09
N GLY A 42 -10.09 11.37 -0.06
CA GLY A 42 -11.37 10.69 -0.15
C GLY A 42 -11.50 9.53 0.84
N VAL A 43 -12.71 8.98 0.92
CA VAL A 43 -13.03 7.78 1.70
C VAL A 43 -13.70 6.77 0.78
N SER A 44 -13.33 5.50 0.90
CA SER A 44 -13.99 4.38 0.22
C SER A 44 -14.62 3.43 1.23
N SER A 45 -15.79 2.88 0.89
CA SER A 45 -16.46 1.86 1.71
C SER A 45 -15.74 0.52 1.71
N SER A 46 -14.82 0.31 0.77
CA SER A 46 -13.99 -0.88 0.68
C SER A 46 -12.66 -0.51 0.05
N LEU A 47 -11.58 -0.94 0.68
CA LEU A 47 -10.27 -1.02 0.04
C LEU A 47 -9.97 -2.50 -0.25
N PRO A 48 -9.20 -2.81 -1.30
CA PRO A 48 -8.77 -4.16 -1.62
C PRO A 48 -7.88 -4.76 -0.53
N GLY A 49 -8.05 -6.05 -0.27
CA GLY A 49 -7.25 -6.79 0.71
C GLY A 49 -7.53 -6.35 2.15
N ASN A 50 -6.47 -6.33 2.97
CA ASN A 50 -6.47 -5.88 4.37
C ASN A 50 -6.03 -4.41 4.52
N ALA A 51 -6.18 -3.63 3.44
CA ALA A 51 -5.81 -2.23 3.38
C ALA A 51 -6.69 -1.31 4.23
N ILE A 52 -6.10 -0.34 4.92
CA ILE A 52 -6.85 0.64 5.74
C ILE A 52 -6.74 2.09 5.27
N GLY A 53 -5.71 2.44 4.52
CA GLY A 53 -5.54 3.73 3.84
C GLY A 53 -4.54 3.57 2.71
N GLY A 54 -4.54 4.43 1.70
CA GLY A 54 -3.55 4.37 0.62
C GLY A 54 -3.33 5.73 -0.05
N ALA A 55 -2.09 5.98 -0.46
CA ALA A 55 -1.65 7.22 -1.07
C ALA A 55 -1.22 7.02 -2.53
N LEU A 56 -1.67 7.94 -3.38
CA LEU A 56 -1.32 8.03 -4.80
C LEU A 56 -0.56 9.35 -5.06
N PRO A 57 0.77 9.34 -5.02
CA PRO A 57 1.58 10.53 -5.31
C PRO A 57 1.42 10.98 -6.76
N GLY A 58 1.37 12.29 -6.99
CA GLY A 58 1.69 12.84 -8.31
C GLY A 58 3.19 12.68 -8.56
N ILE A 59 3.56 12.26 -9.78
CA ILE A 59 4.95 11.93 -10.10
C ILE A 59 5.44 12.81 -11.24
N GLU A 60 6.65 13.35 -11.11
CA GLU A 60 7.42 13.86 -12.25
C GLU A 60 8.26 12.70 -12.78
N SER A 61 7.82 12.10 -13.88
CA SER A 61 8.51 10.95 -14.46
C SER A 61 9.72 11.35 -15.28
N ALA A 62 10.67 10.43 -15.45
CA ALA A 62 11.80 10.55 -16.36
C ALA A 62 12.69 11.79 -16.14
N GLN A 63 12.73 12.31 -14.91
CA GLN A 63 13.58 13.43 -14.54
C GLN A 63 15.05 13.05 -14.69
N ASN A 64 15.84 13.96 -15.25
CA ASN A 64 17.25 13.74 -15.43
C ASN A 64 17.94 13.54 -14.07
N TYR A 65 18.62 12.40 -13.89
CA TYR A 65 19.27 12.04 -12.62
C TYR A 65 20.24 13.13 -12.13
N ARG A 66 21.04 13.69 -13.05
CA ARG A 66 21.96 14.79 -12.72
C ARG A 66 21.23 16.02 -12.19
N SER A 67 20.06 16.36 -12.74
CA SER A 67 19.27 17.48 -12.24
C SER A 67 18.75 17.21 -10.83
N VAL A 68 18.32 15.98 -10.53
CA VAL A 68 17.87 15.61 -9.18
C VAL A 68 19.03 15.67 -8.18
N VAL A 69 20.19 15.10 -8.52
CA VAL A 69 21.39 15.19 -7.66
C VAL A 69 21.81 16.64 -7.45
N ARG A 70 21.72 17.49 -8.49
CA ARG A 70 22.02 18.92 -8.34
C ARG A 70 21.04 19.63 -7.42
N GLY A 71 19.75 19.27 -7.47
CA GLY A 71 18.77 19.74 -6.49
C GLY A 71 19.21 19.38 -5.06
N LEU A 72 19.59 18.12 -4.82
CA LEU A 72 20.11 17.68 -3.52
C LEU A 72 21.42 18.38 -3.12
N GLU A 73 22.28 18.74 -4.08
CA GLU A 73 23.50 19.53 -3.82
C GLU A 73 23.20 20.96 -3.37
N ASP A 74 22.20 21.58 -4.01
CA ASP A 74 21.78 22.95 -3.70
C ASP A 74 20.97 23.00 -2.38
N ASP A 75 20.48 21.84 -1.92
CA ASP A 75 19.60 21.64 -0.75
C ASP A 75 20.32 21.04 0.49
N VAL A 76 21.66 21.09 0.54
CA VAL A 76 22.41 20.58 1.71
C VAL A 76 22.20 21.49 2.93
N THR A 77 21.41 21.05 3.90
CA THR A 77 21.15 21.83 5.13
C THR A 77 21.49 21.10 6.43
N SER A 78 21.74 19.79 6.37
CA SER A 78 22.01 18.95 7.54
C SER A 78 23.39 18.27 7.52
N LEU A 79 23.74 17.57 8.62
CA LEU A 79 24.91 16.69 8.67
C LEU A 79 24.67 15.35 7.94
N ASP A 80 23.42 14.91 7.89
CA ASP A 80 23.06 13.70 7.17
C ASP A 80 23.19 13.97 5.66
N ASP A 81 22.82 15.15 5.15
CA ASP A 81 23.06 15.56 3.75
C ASP A 81 24.55 15.60 3.40
N GLN A 82 25.36 16.17 4.30
CA GLN A 82 26.82 16.23 4.16
C GLN A 82 27.45 14.82 4.09
N THR A 83 26.80 13.82 4.69
CA THR A 83 27.22 12.42 4.63
C THR A 83 26.69 11.74 3.36
N ALA A 84 25.40 11.95 3.05
CA ALA A 84 24.69 11.38 1.91
C ALA A 84 25.30 11.78 0.56
N LEU A 85 25.47 13.08 0.33
CA LEU A 85 25.76 13.62 -0.98
C LEU A 85 27.10 13.12 -1.58
N PRO A 86 28.22 13.07 -0.83
CA PRO A 86 29.48 12.52 -1.34
C PRO A 86 29.42 11.01 -1.64
N ASN A 87 28.46 10.29 -1.06
CA ASN A 87 28.28 8.85 -1.19
C ASN A 87 27.27 8.45 -2.27
N LEU A 88 26.63 9.41 -2.94
CA LEU A 88 25.84 9.15 -4.14
C LEU A 88 26.75 8.72 -5.30
N GLN A 89 26.21 7.87 -6.19
CA GLN A 89 26.93 7.38 -7.37
C GLN A 89 27.29 8.49 -8.38
N ASP A 90 28.00 8.13 -9.45
CA ASP A 90 28.40 9.06 -10.52
C ASP A 90 27.22 9.90 -11.00
N LYS A 91 27.33 11.22 -10.81
CA LYS A 91 26.31 12.24 -11.06
C LYS A 91 25.85 12.33 -12.53
N SER A 92 26.37 11.51 -13.44
CA SER A 92 25.93 11.42 -14.83
C SER A 92 24.93 10.31 -15.12
N ASP A 93 25.10 9.13 -14.50
CA ASP A 93 24.28 7.94 -14.71
C ASP A 93 24.04 7.26 -13.35
N TYR A 94 22.78 6.99 -13.02
CA TYR A 94 22.43 6.14 -11.88
C TYR A 94 22.54 4.66 -12.28
N GLU A 95 23.19 3.84 -11.45
CA GLU A 95 23.25 2.39 -11.60
C GLU A 95 22.63 1.70 -10.38
N ALA A 96 21.90 0.62 -10.58
CA ALA A 96 21.46 -0.20 -9.46
C ALA A 96 21.50 -1.68 -9.81
N TRP A 97 21.61 -2.49 -8.76
CA TRP A 97 21.48 -3.93 -8.85
C TRP A 97 20.01 -4.33 -8.93
N PHE A 98 19.69 -5.24 -9.84
CA PHE A 98 18.37 -5.81 -10.05
C PHE A 98 18.46 -7.32 -10.10
N ASP A 99 17.36 -8.01 -9.82
CA ASP A 99 17.30 -9.46 -9.96
C ASP A 99 17.57 -9.89 -11.41
N GLU A 100 18.39 -10.90 -11.60
CA GLU A 100 18.53 -11.68 -12.83
C GLU A 100 18.16 -13.14 -12.52
N PHE A 101 17.02 -13.59 -13.05
CA PHE A 101 16.58 -14.97 -12.85
C PHE A 101 17.25 -15.92 -13.86
N ASP A 102 18.33 -16.63 -13.45
CA ASP A 102 18.99 -17.68 -14.24
C ASP A 102 18.50 -19.08 -13.79
N ARG A 103 17.54 -19.66 -14.53
CA ARG A 103 16.98 -20.99 -14.23
C ARG A 103 18.00 -22.12 -14.42
N LYS A 104 19.02 -21.96 -15.27
CA LYS A 104 20.05 -22.99 -15.52
C LYS A 104 21.00 -23.14 -14.34
N LYS A 105 21.19 -22.08 -13.56
CA LYS A 105 22.06 -22.08 -12.38
C LYS A 105 21.32 -22.10 -11.06
N GLY A 106 20.00 -21.93 -11.07
CA GLY A 106 19.17 -21.90 -9.85
C GLY A 106 19.50 -20.73 -8.91
N ASN A 107 20.26 -19.75 -9.40
CA ASN A 107 20.75 -18.63 -8.62
C ASN A 107 20.19 -17.34 -9.21
N ASN A 108 19.54 -16.55 -8.38
CA ASN A 108 19.31 -15.13 -8.67
C ASN A 108 20.65 -14.42 -8.51
N LYS A 109 21.35 -14.19 -9.62
CA LYS A 109 22.43 -13.19 -9.62
C LYS A 109 21.78 -11.83 -9.78
N GLY A 110 22.41 -10.77 -9.33
CA GLY A 110 21.93 -9.46 -9.75
C GLY A 110 22.65 -8.96 -11.00
N GLU A 111 21.92 -8.21 -11.82
CA GLU A 111 22.42 -7.46 -12.97
C GLU A 111 22.47 -5.98 -12.61
N LYS A 112 23.56 -5.30 -12.99
CA LYS A 112 23.69 -3.86 -12.83
C LYS A 112 23.11 -3.16 -14.04
N VAL A 113 22.18 -2.24 -13.81
CA VAL A 113 21.45 -1.54 -14.88
C VAL A 113 21.59 -0.04 -14.67
N LYS A 114 21.93 0.68 -15.75
CA LYS A 114 22.11 2.14 -15.73
C LYS A 114 20.91 2.89 -16.29
N THR A 115 20.67 4.09 -15.77
CA THR A 115 19.71 5.06 -16.30
C THR A 115 20.23 6.49 -16.16
N LYS A 116 19.77 7.37 -17.05
CA LYS A 116 19.94 8.82 -16.94
C LYS A 116 18.73 9.51 -16.34
N SER A 117 17.68 8.75 -16.08
CA SER A 117 16.39 9.27 -15.65
C SER A 117 15.81 8.46 -14.50
N ILE A 118 15.30 9.17 -13.51
CA ILE A 118 14.58 8.62 -12.36
C ILE A 118 13.23 9.32 -12.25
N ASN A 119 12.33 8.77 -11.44
CA ASN A 119 11.06 9.39 -11.10
C ASN A 119 11.18 10.08 -9.74
N ILE A 120 10.38 11.11 -9.52
CA ILE A 120 10.35 11.85 -8.26
C ILE A 120 8.90 12.23 -7.95
N THR A 121 8.52 12.19 -6.67
CA THR A 121 7.21 12.74 -6.30
C THR A 121 7.17 14.23 -6.62
N ARG A 122 6.01 14.73 -6.99
CA ARG A 122 5.82 16.17 -7.20
C ARG A 122 6.12 16.97 -5.95
N ALA A 123 5.90 16.39 -4.77
CA ALA A 123 6.26 17.00 -3.50
C ALA A 123 7.79 17.15 -3.34
N ASN A 124 8.58 16.09 -3.55
CA ASN A 124 10.04 16.20 -3.57
C ASN A 124 10.54 17.16 -4.67
N ALA A 125 9.93 17.13 -5.86
CA ALA A 125 10.32 18.02 -6.95
C ALA A 125 10.08 19.50 -6.60
N LYS A 126 9.08 19.81 -5.76
CA LYS A 126 8.88 21.17 -5.25
C LYS A 126 9.92 21.55 -4.21
N ALA A 127 10.25 20.64 -3.29
CA ALA A 127 11.26 20.87 -2.27
C ALA A 127 12.63 21.17 -2.92
N LEU A 128 13.01 20.38 -3.92
CA LEU A 128 14.25 20.55 -4.70
C LEU A 128 14.20 21.65 -5.79
N ASP A 129 13.16 22.50 -5.82
CA ASP A 129 12.94 23.56 -6.83
C ASP A 129 13.01 23.08 -8.30
N LEU A 130 12.71 21.79 -8.56
CA LEU A 130 12.66 21.20 -9.90
C LEU A 130 11.34 21.50 -10.62
N VAL A 131 10.28 21.81 -9.86
CA VAL A 131 8.97 22.19 -10.40
C VAL A 131 8.34 23.33 -9.61
N SER A 132 7.82 24.33 -10.31
CA SER A 132 7.03 25.41 -9.73
C SER A 132 5.57 25.28 -10.16
N ALA A 133 4.77 24.59 -9.34
CA ALA A 133 3.36 24.34 -9.60
C ALA A 133 2.52 24.41 -8.31
N PRO A 134 2.29 25.63 -7.77
CA PRO A 134 1.75 25.80 -6.42
C PRO A 134 0.30 25.34 -6.25
N ASN A 135 -0.47 25.24 -7.33
CA ASN A 135 -1.92 24.96 -7.28
C ASN A 135 -2.31 23.55 -7.74
N GLU A 136 -1.35 22.79 -8.26
CA GLU A 136 -1.60 21.46 -8.82
C GLU A 136 -1.54 20.40 -7.71
N LEU A 137 -2.31 19.32 -7.86
CA LEU A 137 -2.28 18.21 -6.91
C LEU A 137 -0.91 17.54 -6.90
N ASP A 138 -0.41 17.31 -5.70
CA ASP A 138 0.81 16.54 -5.43
C ASP A 138 0.49 15.12 -5.00
N GLY A 139 -0.77 14.86 -4.61
CA GLY A 139 -1.21 13.56 -4.18
C GLY A 139 -2.72 13.42 -4.02
N VAL A 140 -3.17 12.17 -4.04
CA VAL A 140 -4.50 11.76 -3.60
C VAL A 140 -4.34 10.74 -2.49
N ILE A 141 -5.11 10.86 -1.41
CA ILE A 141 -5.17 9.85 -0.35
C ILE A 141 -6.59 9.30 -0.31
N LEU A 142 -6.70 7.98 -0.18
CA LEU A 142 -7.97 7.28 -0.01
C LEU A 142 -7.95 6.49 1.29
N PHE A 143 -8.89 6.78 2.18
CA PHE A 143 -9.05 6.06 3.45
C PHE A 143 -10.12 4.99 3.36
N GLY A 144 -9.87 3.87 4.04
CA GLY A 144 -10.84 2.80 4.22
C GLY A 144 -11.90 3.20 5.24
N GLY A 145 -13.17 3.02 4.91
CA GLY A 145 -14.28 3.25 5.84
C GLY A 145 -14.46 2.13 6.88
N LEU A 146 -13.64 1.07 6.83
CA LEU A 146 -13.64 -0.10 7.73
C LEU A 146 -14.99 -0.85 7.82
N GLN A 147 -15.94 -0.58 6.91
CA GLN A 147 -17.25 -1.23 6.92
C GLN A 147 -17.09 -2.74 6.74
N GLY A 148 -17.75 -3.51 7.62
CA GLY A 148 -17.67 -4.97 7.61
C GLY A 148 -16.46 -5.55 8.34
N SER A 149 -15.58 -4.73 8.91
CA SER A 149 -14.53 -5.17 9.85
C SER A 149 -15.00 -5.07 11.31
N ASN A 150 -14.30 -5.76 12.23
CA ASN A 150 -14.48 -5.58 13.67
C ASN A 150 -13.79 -4.33 14.22
N PHE A 151 -13.09 -3.58 13.36
CA PHE A 151 -12.30 -2.41 13.73
C PHE A 151 -13.05 -1.11 13.46
N ARG A 152 -12.64 -0.06 14.18
CA ARG A 152 -13.11 1.31 13.95
C ARG A 152 -11.96 2.30 14.05
N TRP A 153 -12.10 3.46 13.43
CA TRP A 153 -11.13 4.54 13.60
C TRP A 153 -11.20 5.13 15.01
N SER A 154 -10.05 5.30 15.64
CA SER A 154 -9.84 6.16 16.80
C SER A 154 -9.51 7.56 16.32
N TYR A 155 -10.27 8.54 16.80
CA TYR A 155 -10.05 9.97 16.56
C TYR A 155 -9.50 10.69 17.80
N ASP A 156 -8.86 9.98 18.74
CA ASP A 156 -8.09 10.61 19.83
C ASP A 156 -6.75 11.15 19.31
N PHE A 157 -6.82 12.27 18.60
CA PHE A 157 -5.63 12.89 18.00
C PHE A 157 -4.65 13.44 19.04
N THR A 158 -5.14 13.77 20.24
CA THR A 158 -4.28 14.24 21.35
C THR A 158 -3.44 13.12 21.95
N ARG A 159 -3.85 11.87 21.72
CA ARG A 159 -3.26 10.66 22.30
C ARG A 159 -3.19 10.71 23.83
N SER A 160 -4.09 11.46 24.45
CA SER A 160 -4.11 11.70 25.89
C SER A 160 -4.86 10.60 26.65
N SER A 161 -5.65 9.78 25.94
CA SER A 161 -6.36 8.64 26.52
C SER A 161 -5.72 7.31 26.10
N PRO A 162 -5.89 6.23 26.88
CA PRO A 162 -5.50 4.89 26.45
C PRO A 162 -6.16 4.51 25.13
N THR A 163 -5.47 3.72 24.31
CA THR A 163 -6.05 3.18 23.09
C THR A 163 -7.23 2.29 23.42
N THR A 164 -8.28 2.40 22.61
CA THR A 164 -9.53 1.66 22.83
C THR A 164 -9.49 0.35 22.08
N ALA A 165 -10.02 -0.71 22.69
CA ALA A 165 -10.08 -2.02 22.07
C ALA A 165 -10.68 -1.99 20.66
N ASN A 166 -10.07 -2.74 19.74
CA ASN A 166 -10.48 -2.82 18.33
C ASN A 166 -10.51 -1.46 17.60
N THR A 167 -9.59 -0.55 17.93
CA THR A 167 -9.45 0.72 17.22
C THR A 167 -8.11 0.84 16.49
N LEU A 168 -8.13 1.54 15.36
CA LEU A 168 -6.94 1.94 14.60
C LEU A 168 -6.72 3.44 14.77
N ASP A 169 -5.49 3.87 15.03
CA ASP A 169 -5.18 5.28 15.23
C ASP A 169 -5.19 6.06 13.91
N PHE A 170 -6.24 6.86 13.68
CA PHE A 170 -6.42 7.59 12.42
C PHE A 170 -5.25 8.55 12.14
N LEU A 171 -4.71 9.20 13.18
CA LEU A 171 -3.58 10.12 13.01
C LEU A 171 -2.32 9.40 12.53
N SER A 172 -2.06 8.18 13.02
CA SER A 172 -0.93 7.35 12.56
C SER A 172 -1.03 7.07 11.07
N THR A 173 -2.15 6.50 10.63
CA THR A 173 -2.38 6.21 9.20
C THR A 173 -2.34 7.50 8.37
N ALA A 174 -2.93 8.61 8.84
CA ALA A 174 -2.94 9.86 8.07
C ALA A 174 -1.52 10.44 7.89
N MET A 175 -0.69 10.37 8.94
CA MET A 175 0.72 10.77 8.84
C MET A 175 1.50 9.85 7.89
N HIS A 176 1.24 8.55 7.92
CA HIS A 176 1.84 7.55 7.04
C HIS A 176 1.50 7.82 5.57
N GLU A 177 0.24 8.01 5.23
CA GLU A 177 -0.18 8.27 3.85
C GLU A 177 0.40 9.58 3.30
N ILE A 178 0.51 10.62 4.14
CA ILE A 178 1.17 11.88 3.74
C ILE A 178 2.65 11.64 3.43
N ALA A 179 3.33 10.77 4.17
CA ALA A 179 4.74 10.47 3.99
C ALA A 179 5.05 9.86 2.61
N HIS A 180 4.15 9.01 2.09
CA HIS A 180 4.23 8.52 0.72
C HIS A 180 4.10 9.64 -0.31
N ILE A 181 3.16 10.58 -0.12
CA ILE A 181 3.04 11.77 -0.99
C ILE A 181 4.32 12.60 -0.95
N LEU A 182 4.95 12.72 0.21
CA LEU A 182 6.18 13.49 0.41
C LEU A 182 7.41 12.84 -0.23
N GLY A 183 7.42 11.53 -0.51
CA GLY A 183 8.59 10.92 -1.16
C GLY A 183 9.01 9.56 -0.67
N PHE A 184 8.37 9.02 0.37
CA PHE A 184 8.71 7.69 0.87
C PHE A 184 8.11 6.62 -0.04
N VAL A 185 8.69 6.46 -1.21
CA VAL A 185 8.24 5.57 -2.27
C VAL A 185 9.42 4.87 -2.91
N SER A 186 9.22 3.69 -3.49
CA SER A 186 10.27 2.90 -4.13
C SER A 186 9.81 2.31 -5.47
N GLY A 187 10.72 2.23 -6.43
CA GLY A 187 10.48 1.59 -7.73
C GLY A 187 10.46 0.06 -7.72
N VAL A 188 10.69 -0.59 -6.58
CA VAL A 188 10.84 -2.06 -6.47
C VAL A 188 9.54 -2.81 -6.76
N ASP A 189 8.40 -2.37 -6.22
CA ASP A 189 7.10 -3.07 -6.32
C ASP A 189 6.28 -2.80 -7.58
N LYS A 190 6.92 -2.46 -8.69
CA LYS A 190 6.21 -2.31 -9.97
C LYS A 190 5.50 -3.62 -10.35
N PRO A 191 4.15 -3.69 -10.37
CA PRO A 191 3.46 -4.94 -10.66
C PRO A 191 3.55 -5.33 -12.13
N GLY A 192 3.35 -6.61 -12.39
CA GLY A 192 3.41 -7.17 -13.74
C GLY A 192 4.83 -7.41 -14.26
N TRP A 193 5.88 -7.03 -13.52
CA TRP A 193 7.26 -7.23 -13.94
C TRP A 193 7.60 -8.72 -14.10
N LEU A 194 7.18 -9.59 -13.18
CA LEU A 194 7.39 -11.05 -13.29
C LEU A 194 6.31 -11.76 -14.12
N ASN A 195 5.14 -11.15 -14.34
CA ASN A 195 4.17 -11.67 -15.31
C ASN A 195 4.63 -11.45 -16.76
N SER A 196 5.52 -10.48 -17.01
CA SER A 196 6.19 -10.32 -18.32
C SER A 196 7.24 -11.41 -18.62
N LEU A 197 7.60 -12.23 -17.62
CA LEU A 197 8.56 -13.34 -17.72
C LEU A 197 7.96 -14.69 -18.11
N ALA A 198 6.69 -14.75 -18.50
CA ALA A 198 6.16 -15.98 -19.12
C ALA A 198 6.83 -16.29 -20.48
N VAL A 199 7.61 -15.36 -21.06
CA VAL A 199 8.01 -15.45 -22.47
C VAL A 199 9.47 -15.80 -22.75
N ASP A 200 10.47 -15.49 -21.91
CA ASP A 200 11.83 -16.06 -22.15
C ASP A 200 12.81 -15.87 -20.97
N LYS A 201 12.95 -16.94 -20.17
CA LYS A 201 13.59 -16.99 -18.84
C LYS A 201 15.11 -17.24 -18.88
N ASP A 202 15.81 -16.71 -19.88
CA ASP A 202 17.22 -17.02 -20.12
C ASP A 202 17.97 -15.82 -20.73
N GLY A 203 17.97 -14.66 -20.03
CA GLY A 203 18.73 -13.47 -20.45
C GLY A 203 18.30 -12.88 -21.80
N SER A 204 17.04 -13.08 -22.19
CA SER A 204 16.50 -12.60 -23.46
C SER A 204 16.51 -11.07 -23.55
N GLU A 205 16.59 -10.55 -24.78
CA GLU A 205 16.48 -9.11 -25.05
C GLU A 205 15.20 -8.49 -24.46
N GLN A 206 14.10 -9.26 -24.39
CA GLN A 206 12.85 -8.81 -23.79
C GLN A 206 12.96 -8.62 -22.28
N TYR A 207 13.68 -9.49 -21.58
CA TYR A 207 13.98 -9.36 -20.16
C TYR A 207 14.91 -8.18 -19.87
N LYS A 208 16.01 -8.06 -20.61
CA LYS A 208 16.94 -6.93 -20.46
C LYS A 208 16.24 -5.59 -20.74
N LYS A 209 15.30 -5.58 -21.68
CA LYS A 209 14.43 -4.43 -21.94
C LYS A 209 13.48 -4.14 -20.78
N SER A 210 12.94 -5.15 -20.09
CA SER A 210 12.10 -4.91 -18.91
C SER A 210 12.89 -4.41 -17.71
N LEU A 211 14.15 -4.83 -17.55
CA LEU A 211 15.07 -4.31 -16.54
C LEU A 211 15.45 -2.85 -16.78
N SER A 212 15.77 -2.46 -18.03
CA SER A 212 16.00 -1.03 -18.35
C SER A 212 14.77 -0.16 -18.13
N GLN A 213 13.56 -0.72 -18.29
CA GLN A 213 12.30 -0.06 -17.89
C GLN A 213 12.01 -0.08 -16.39
N ARG A 214 12.70 -0.90 -15.59
CA ARG A 214 12.54 -0.96 -14.14
C ARG A 214 13.43 0.07 -13.46
N VAL A 215 14.68 0.20 -13.92
CA VAL A 215 15.60 1.22 -13.37
C VAL A 215 15.09 2.65 -13.58
N SER A 216 14.28 2.91 -14.61
CA SER A 216 13.66 4.23 -14.79
C SER A 216 12.57 4.54 -13.76
N TYR A 217 12.14 3.56 -12.96
CA TYR A 217 11.20 3.75 -11.85
C TYR A 217 11.89 4.03 -10.53
N THR A 218 13.22 4.10 -10.50
CA THR A 218 13.98 4.57 -9.32
C THR A 218 13.42 5.90 -8.83
N THR A 219 13.42 6.06 -7.51
CA THR A 219 13.00 7.28 -6.80
C THR A 219 14.14 7.83 -5.93
N PRO A 220 14.03 9.03 -5.36
CA PRO A 220 15.04 9.53 -4.42
C PRO A 220 15.35 8.58 -3.25
N LEU A 221 14.34 7.89 -2.68
CA LEU A 221 14.55 6.93 -1.58
C LEU A 221 15.44 5.76 -2.00
N ASP A 222 15.29 5.31 -3.24
CA ASP A 222 16.05 4.19 -3.81
C ASP A 222 17.56 4.51 -3.92
N LEU A 223 17.94 5.79 -3.98
CA LEU A 223 19.34 6.25 -3.98
C LEU A 223 20.08 5.93 -2.66
N PHE A 224 19.34 5.55 -1.62
CA PHE A 224 19.86 5.20 -0.30
C PHE A 224 19.55 3.76 0.10
N ARG A 225 19.08 2.95 -0.85
CA ARG A 225 18.77 1.53 -0.64
C ARG A 225 19.96 0.66 -1.05
N TYR A 226 20.52 -0.04 -0.08
CA TYR A 226 21.67 -0.94 -0.23
C TYR A 226 21.33 -2.36 0.21
N SER A 227 22.28 -3.28 0.00
CA SER A 227 22.15 -4.63 0.50
C SER A 227 23.45 -5.24 0.97
N THR A 228 23.31 -6.29 1.79
CA THR A 228 24.44 -6.99 2.43
C THR A 228 25.43 -7.63 1.46
N THR A 229 25.06 -7.82 0.19
CA THR A 229 25.90 -8.57 -0.77
C THR A 229 26.21 -7.84 -2.07
N ALA A 230 25.59 -6.67 -2.32
CA ALA A 230 25.91 -5.85 -3.50
C ALA A 230 27.31 -5.22 -3.41
N GLY A 231 27.82 -5.05 -2.18
CA GLY A 231 29.05 -4.32 -1.86
C GLY A 231 28.79 -2.83 -1.60
N GLU A 232 29.74 -2.19 -0.92
CA GLU A 232 29.72 -0.74 -0.67
C GLU A 232 29.64 0.04 -2.00
N GLY A 233 28.90 1.15 -1.98
CA GLY A 233 28.66 2.05 -3.10
C GLY A 233 27.68 1.53 -4.15
N VAL A 234 27.06 0.36 -3.95
CA VAL A 234 26.14 -0.26 -4.93
C VAL A 234 24.71 -0.27 -4.39
N ASN A 235 23.86 0.59 -4.95
CA ASN A 235 22.43 0.57 -4.67
C ASN A 235 21.79 -0.73 -5.16
N ASP A 236 20.81 -1.23 -4.40
CA ASP A 236 20.19 -2.53 -4.65
C ASP A 236 18.65 -2.44 -4.66
N LEU A 237 18.09 -2.53 -5.86
CA LEU A 237 16.66 -2.54 -6.14
C LEU A 237 16.15 -3.94 -6.49
N SER A 238 16.92 -4.98 -6.16
CA SER A 238 16.49 -6.38 -6.29
C SER A 238 15.29 -6.67 -5.38
N TYR A 239 14.44 -7.58 -5.84
CA TYR A 239 13.21 -8.02 -5.21
C TYR A 239 13.49 -9.16 -4.22
N GLY A 240 12.77 -9.17 -3.10
CA GLY A 240 12.87 -10.26 -2.14
C GLY A 240 14.25 -10.40 -1.50
N SER A 241 14.71 -11.65 -1.34
CA SER A 241 15.97 -12.00 -0.69
C SER A 241 17.20 -12.00 -1.60
N VAL A 242 17.02 -11.73 -2.90
CA VAL A 242 18.15 -11.51 -3.81
C VAL A 242 19.01 -10.39 -3.24
N GLY A 243 20.32 -10.50 -3.29
CA GLY A 243 21.20 -9.49 -2.69
C GLY A 243 21.25 -9.49 -1.15
N GLY A 244 20.51 -10.36 -0.48
CA GLY A 244 20.41 -10.42 0.98
C GLY A 244 19.55 -9.29 1.55
N GLU A 245 19.76 -8.95 2.82
CA GLU A 245 18.94 -7.93 3.50
C GLU A 245 19.07 -6.57 2.83
N LYS A 246 17.94 -5.88 2.72
CA LYS A 246 17.81 -4.55 2.14
C LYS A 246 17.78 -3.52 3.25
N PHE A 247 18.58 -2.46 3.14
CA PHE A 247 18.70 -1.47 4.20
C PHE A 247 18.92 -0.07 3.66
N PHE A 248 18.55 0.90 4.49
CA PHE A 248 18.79 2.32 4.34
C PHE A 248 20.16 2.67 4.89
N SER A 249 20.93 3.40 4.10
CA SER A 249 22.24 3.92 4.46
C SER A 249 22.45 5.26 3.76
N ILE A 250 23.14 6.17 4.44
CA ILE A 250 23.53 7.48 3.89
C ILE A 250 25.04 7.58 3.67
N ASP A 251 25.79 6.53 4.00
CA ASP A 251 27.25 6.45 3.92
C ASP A 251 27.69 5.43 2.88
N GLY A 252 26.95 5.33 1.77
CA GLY A 252 27.34 4.48 0.66
C GLY A 252 27.16 2.99 0.95
N GLY A 253 26.36 2.61 1.95
CA GLY A 253 26.15 1.22 2.35
C GLY A 253 27.10 0.72 3.44
N GLU A 254 27.94 1.57 4.03
CA GLU A 254 28.85 1.19 5.13
C GLU A 254 28.06 0.83 6.41
N THR A 255 27.02 1.60 6.75
CA THR A 255 26.19 1.35 7.94
C THR A 255 24.71 1.14 7.59
N ALA A 256 24.13 0.06 8.13
CA ALA A 256 22.70 -0.18 8.05
C ALA A 256 21.95 0.59 9.15
N ILE A 257 21.19 1.62 8.76
CA ILE A 257 20.42 2.47 9.68
C ILE A 257 19.07 1.83 10.01
N ALA A 258 18.38 1.33 8.98
CA ALA A 258 17.11 0.62 9.10
C ALA A 258 16.94 -0.34 7.91
N HIS A 259 16.14 -1.38 8.08
CA HIS A 259 15.86 -2.32 7.00
C HIS A 259 14.61 -1.91 6.23
N PHE A 260 14.61 -2.16 4.93
CA PHE A 260 13.43 -1.99 4.08
C PHE A 260 12.67 -3.30 3.92
N SER A 261 11.39 -3.19 3.65
CA SER A 261 10.63 -4.29 3.07
C SER A 261 11.14 -4.65 1.67
N THR A 262 10.90 -5.90 1.28
CA THR A 262 11.52 -6.50 0.08
C THR A 262 10.53 -6.76 -1.04
N GLY A 263 9.23 -6.58 -0.78
CA GLY A 263 8.20 -6.46 -1.79
C GLY A 263 6.91 -7.21 -1.44
N SER A 264 5.78 -6.73 -1.97
CA SER A 264 4.44 -7.23 -1.62
C SER A 264 4.09 -8.62 -2.18
N ASP A 265 4.68 -9.03 -3.30
CA ASP A 265 4.39 -10.30 -3.95
C ASP A 265 5.30 -11.41 -3.41
N ARG A 266 4.75 -12.18 -2.47
CA ARG A 266 5.42 -13.34 -1.88
C ARG A 266 5.77 -14.43 -2.90
N THR A 267 5.04 -14.53 -4.01
CA THR A 267 5.34 -15.53 -5.06
C THR A 267 6.65 -15.22 -5.79
N LEU A 268 7.12 -13.99 -5.68
CA LEU A 268 8.34 -13.47 -6.26
C LEU A 268 9.49 -13.39 -5.24
N GLY A 269 9.26 -13.84 -4.00
CA GLY A 269 10.23 -13.84 -2.91
C GLY A 269 10.21 -12.59 -2.02
N GLY A 270 9.24 -11.69 -2.21
CA GLY A 270 9.01 -10.55 -1.33
C GLY A 270 8.55 -10.97 0.07
N ASP A 271 8.70 -10.08 1.05
CA ASP A 271 8.29 -10.28 2.45
C ASP A 271 6.78 -10.09 2.66
N GLY A 272 6.04 -9.66 1.63
CA GLY A 272 4.61 -9.42 1.68
C GLY A 272 4.23 -7.97 1.95
N PHE A 273 5.21 -7.08 2.10
CA PHE A 273 4.99 -5.64 2.26
C PHE A 273 5.76 -4.88 1.19
N GLN A 274 5.23 -3.73 0.77
CA GLN A 274 5.90 -2.97 -0.28
C GLN A 274 7.24 -2.41 0.21
N ALA A 275 8.24 -2.45 -0.65
CA ALA A 275 9.57 -1.88 -0.49
C ALA A 275 9.59 -0.38 -0.22
N SER A 276 8.48 0.31 -0.47
CA SER A 276 8.17 1.68 -0.03
C SER A 276 7.89 1.77 1.48
N HIS A 277 8.38 0.83 2.28
CA HIS A 277 8.22 0.78 3.74
C HIS A 277 9.50 0.31 4.41
N TRP A 278 9.63 0.66 5.68
CA TRP A 278 10.53 -0.07 6.57
C TRP A 278 10.13 -1.54 6.68
N LYS A 279 11.07 -2.39 7.01
CA LYS A 279 10.83 -3.82 7.22
C LYS A 279 9.83 -4.00 8.37
N ASN A 280 8.78 -4.78 8.15
CA ASN A 280 7.95 -5.23 9.26
C ASN A 280 8.73 -6.22 10.13
N GLY A 281 8.71 -6.02 11.44
CA GLY A 281 9.46 -6.86 12.37
C GLY A 281 8.94 -6.71 13.79
N ALA A 282 9.56 -7.44 14.73
CA ALA A 282 9.12 -7.47 16.13
C ALA A 282 9.09 -6.10 16.83
N THR A 283 9.78 -5.11 16.28
CA THR A 283 9.68 -3.72 16.72
C THR A 283 9.39 -2.85 15.51
N ARG A 284 8.31 -2.06 15.60
CA ARG A 284 7.94 -1.10 14.57
C ARG A 284 9.05 -0.08 14.38
N THR A 285 9.51 0.07 13.15
CA THR A 285 10.43 1.16 12.78
C THR A 285 9.60 2.35 12.31
N GLY A 286 9.41 3.33 13.19
CA GLY A 286 8.84 4.63 12.80
C GLY A 286 7.45 4.63 12.20
N ILE A 287 7.09 5.74 11.56
CA ILE A 287 5.78 5.92 10.92
C ILE A 287 5.68 5.06 9.67
N MET A 288 6.78 4.86 8.93
CA MET A 288 6.80 4.14 7.64
C MET A 288 6.91 2.61 7.75
N ALA A 289 6.67 2.02 8.92
CA ALA A 289 6.41 0.58 8.97
C ALA A 289 5.06 0.26 8.28
N PRO A 290 4.93 -0.89 7.59
CA PRO A 290 3.87 -1.14 6.61
C PRO A 290 2.55 -1.62 7.19
N ALA A 291 2.53 -1.93 8.48
CA ALA A 291 1.37 -2.48 9.15
C ALA A 291 1.13 -1.80 10.50
N LEU A 292 -0.12 -1.49 10.81
CA LEU A 292 -0.55 -0.96 12.11
C LEU A 292 -1.37 -2.01 12.83
N SER A 293 -0.94 -2.38 14.04
CA SER A 293 -1.73 -3.24 14.91
C SER A 293 -2.92 -2.49 15.49
N PRO A 294 -4.04 -3.19 15.81
CA PRO A 294 -5.09 -2.62 16.64
C PRO A 294 -4.51 -2.07 17.95
N GLU A 295 -5.06 -0.96 18.42
CA GLU A 295 -4.63 -0.27 19.65
C GLU A 295 -3.20 0.27 19.63
N GLU A 296 -2.53 0.23 18.47
CA GLU A 296 -1.21 0.81 18.28
C GLU A 296 -1.29 2.29 17.89
N ARG A 297 -0.31 3.06 18.34
CA ARG A 297 -0.06 4.44 17.91
C ARG A 297 1.37 4.53 17.40
N SER A 298 1.53 5.10 16.21
CA SER A 298 2.84 5.32 15.61
C SER A 298 3.20 6.81 15.55
N THR A 299 4.49 7.11 15.60
CA THR A 299 5.05 8.46 15.56
C THR A 299 6.14 8.53 14.51
N ILE A 300 6.37 9.73 13.95
CA ILE A 300 7.51 10.00 13.09
C ILE A 300 8.79 9.83 13.92
N SER A 301 9.64 8.88 13.53
CA SER A 301 10.91 8.57 14.17
C SER A 301 12.06 9.38 13.58
N ILE A 302 13.22 9.34 14.25
CA ILE A 302 14.46 9.92 13.73
C ILE A 302 14.85 9.26 12.41
N THR A 303 14.63 7.94 12.27
CA THR A 303 14.89 7.20 11.03
C THR A 303 14.03 7.71 9.89
N ASP A 304 12.74 7.97 10.14
CA ASP A 304 11.86 8.57 9.13
C ASP A 304 12.38 9.95 8.72
N LEU A 305 12.66 10.83 9.70
CA LEU A 305 13.14 12.18 9.43
C LEU A 305 14.45 12.18 8.65
N ARG A 306 15.40 11.31 8.99
CA ARG A 306 16.66 11.15 8.25
C ARG A 306 16.42 10.71 6.81
N ALA A 307 15.48 9.81 6.58
CA ALA A 307 15.12 9.41 5.22
C ALA A 307 14.50 10.57 4.44
N PHE A 308 13.65 11.39 5.06
CA PHE A 308 13.07 12.57 4.41
C PHE A 308 14.11 13.65 4.11
N ASP A 309 15.06 13.87 5.02
CA ASP A 309 16.18 14.81 4.87
C ASP A 309 16.96 14.53 3.59
N VAL A 310 17.55 13.34 3.51
CA VAL A 310 18.46 12.99 2.40
C VAL A 310 17.77 12.79 1.05
N ILE A 311 16.44 12.68 1.03
CA ILE A 311 15.66 12.65 -0.22
C ILE A 311 15.19 14.04 -0.68
N GLY A 312 15.63 15.10 0.01
CA GLY A 312 15.44 16.49 -0.38
C GLY A 312 14.34 17.21 0.37
N TRP A 313 14.23 17.02 1.70
CA TRP A 313 13.38 17.85 2.55
C TRP A 313 14.17 18.45 3.69
N ASP A 314 14.17 19.76 3.80
CA ASP A 314 14.85 20.44 4.91
C ASP A 314 14.20 20.16 6.26
N LEU A 315 14.96 19.60 7.20
CA LEU A 315 14.52 19.48 8.58
C LEU A 315 14.62 20.79 9.35
N ARG A 316 13.63 21.06 10.20
CA ARG A 316 13.65 22.20 11.12
C ARG A 316 14.72 22.02 12.20
N PRO A 317 15.34 23.11 12.68
CA PRO A 317 16.23 23.05 13.82
C PRO A 317 15.56 22.36 15.03
N GLY A 318 16.19 21.29 15.52
CA GLY A 318 15.68 20.50 16.65
C GLY A 318 14.63 19.44 16.29
N ALA A 319 14.37 19.16 15.01
CA ALA A 319 13.40 18.17 14.54
C ALA A 319 13.52 16.81 15.27
N TYR A 320 14.74 16.26 15.43
CA TYR A 320 14.96 14.95 16.07
C TYR A 320 14.58 14.88 17.55
N GLY A 321 14.46 16.01 18.25
CA GLY A 321 14.10 16.09 19.67
C GLY A 321 12.78 16.82 19.93
N LEU A 322 11.96 17.01 18.89
CA LEU A 322 10.78 17.83 18.96
C LEU A 322 9.68 17.18 19.81
N ASN A 323 9.27 17.86 20.87
CA ASN A 323 8.08 17.51 21.65
C ASN A 323 6.85 18.23 21.08
N LEU A 324 5.97 17.48 20.42
CA LEU A 324 4.76 18.04 19.83
C LEU A 324 3.67 18.28 20.88
N ASN A 325 3.07 19.46 20.85
CA ASN A 325 1.82 19.72 21.58
C ASN A 325 0.63 19.34 20.69
N LEU A 326 0.25 18.07 20.72
CA LEU A 326 -0.82 17.53 19.88
C LEU A 326 -2.17 18.23 20.11
N SER A 327 -2.48 18.62 21.35
CA SER A 327 -3.70 19.39 21.64
C SER A 327 -3.70 20.76 20.97
N ALA A 328 -2.57 21.46 20.98
CA ALA A 328 -2.45 22.74 20.26
C ALA A 328 -2.55 22.55 18.75
N LEU A 329 -1.95 21.50 18.19
CA LEU A 329 -2.05 21.19 16.76
C LEU A 329 -3.50 20.87 16.35
N GLN A 330 -4.24 20.13 17.18
CA GLN A 330 -5.67 19.87 16.96
C GLN A 330 -6.46 21.18 16.96
N SER A 331 -6.28 22.04 17.96
CA SER A 331 -6.99 23.34 18.01
C SER A 331 -6.67 24.20 16.78
N GLN A 332 -5.43 24.19 16.29
CA GLN A 332 -5.04 24.89 15.07
C GLN A 332 -5.69 24.31 13.82
N ALA A 333 -5.83 22.98 13.73
CA ALA A 333 -6.54 22.30 12.65
C ALA A 333 -8.02 22.72 12.60
N GLU A 334 -8.71 22.69 13.74
CA GLU A 334 -10.11 23.12 13.87
C GLU A 334 -10.30 24.59 13.49
N VAL A 335 -9.40 25.47 13.96
CA VAL A 335 -9.41 26.90 13.61
C VAL A 335 -9.22 27.09 12.11
N ALA A 336 -8.33 26.36 11.47
CA ALA A 336 -8.09 26.49 10.03
C ALA A 336 -9.31 26.11 9.19
N LEU A 337 -9.99 25.01 9.53
CA LEU A 337 -11.24 24.62 8.86
C LEU A 337 -12.35 25.65 9.09
N ALA A 338 -12.49 26.15 10.33
CA ALA A 338 -13.47 27.19 10.65
C ALA A 338 -13.19 28.49 9.87
N GLN A 339 -11.92 28.88 9.72
CA GLN A 339 -11.51 30.03 8.92
C GLN A 339 -11.84 29.87 7.43
N ARG A 340 -11.65 28.67 6.84
CA ARG A 340 -12.04 28.40 5.45
C ARG A 340 -13.54 28.67 5.21
N LEU A 341 -14.38 28.35 6.18
CA LEU A 341 -15.82 28.58 6.13
C LEU A 341 -16.24 29.98 6.63
N ARG A 342 -15.32 30.77 7.18
CA ARG A 342 -15.59 32.05 7.87
C ARG A 342 -16.60 31.91 9.02
N VAL A 343 -16.48 30.83 9.79
CA VAL A 343 -17.31 30.50 10.97
C VAL A 343 -16.45 30.35 12.22
N SER A 344 -17.07 30.19 13.39
CA SER A 344 -16.35 29.86 14.63
C SER A 344 -16.12 28.35 14.75
N VAL A 345 -15.12 27.94 15.54
CA VAL A 345 -14.90 26.52 15.87
C VAL A 345 -16.14 25.91 16.54
N SER A 346 -16.84 26.67 17.39
CA SER A 346 -18.09 26.24 18.01
C SER A 346 -19.21 25.99 16.99
N TRP A 347 -19.27 26.78 15.91
CA TRP A 347 -20.23 26.54 14.84
C TRP A 347 -19.89 25.25 14.11
N LEU A 348 -18.61 25.02 13.80
CA LEU A 348 -18.11 23.83 13.12
C LEU A 348 -18.46 22.54 13.90
N SER A 349 -18.29 22.53 15.21
CA SER A 349 -18.64 21.38 16.06
C SER A 349 -20.14 21.17 16.25
N GLN A 350 -20.97 22.23 16.14
CA GLN A 350 -22.43 22.14 16.30
C GLN A 350 -23.17 21.86 14.99
N ASN A 351 -22.54 22.13 13.84
CA ASN A 351 -23.14 22.03 12.51
C ASN A 351 -22.33 21.08 11.62
N THR A 352 -21.95 19.91 12.16
CA THR A 352 -21.00 18.98 11.53
C THR A 352 -21.38 18.61 10.10
N THR A 353 -22.63 18.22 9.85
CA THR A 353 -23.11 17.87 8.49
C THR A 353 -23.05 19.05 7.52
N ALA A 354 -23.36 20.27 7.99
CA ALA A 354 -23.25 21.46 7.14
C ALA A 354 -21.77 21.81 6.87
N ALA A 355 -20.91 21.67 7.88
CA ALA A 355 -19.48 21.88 7.72
C ALA A 355 -18.88 20.89 6.71
N GLU A 356 -19.22 19.60 6.81
CA GLU A 356 -18.80 18.56 5.87
C GLU A 356 -19.22 18.91 4.44
N GLN A 357 -20.47 19.29 4.21
CA GLN A 357 -20.97 19.68 2.88
C GLN A 357 -20.31 20.93 2.31
N LEU A 358 -19.89 21.87 3.15
CA LEU A 358 -19.25 23.12 2.71
C LEU A 358 -17.74 22.98 2.51
N LEU A 359 -17.08 22.01 3.15
CA LEU A 359 -15.64 21.77 3.06
C LEU A 359 -15.24 20.82 1.93
N VAL A 360 -16.20 20.10 1.35
CA VAL A 360 -15.93 19.22 0.20
C VAL A 360 -15.79 20.01 -1.10
N SER A 361 -14.99 19.47 -2.01
CA SER A 361 -14.72 20.07 -3.31
C SER A 361 -14.62 18.97 -4.37
N ASP A 362 -15.19 19.20 -5.55
CA ASP A 362 -14.97 18.31 -6.70
C ASP A 362 -13.63 18.62 -7.37
N ARG A 363 -12.70 17.65 -7.30
CA ARG A 363 -11.37 17.71 -7.90
C ARG A 363 -11.17 16.64 -8.98
N ALA A 364 -12.23 16.03 -9.49
CA ALA A 364 -12.18 14.90 -10.41
C ALA A 364 -11.28 15.15 -11.64
N ASN A 365 -11.34 16.34 -12.24
CA ASN A 365 -10.49 16.72 -13.38
C ASN A 365 -9.02 16.92 -13.00
N ASP A 366 -8.74 17.38 -11.78
CA ASP A 366 -7.36 17.57 -11.31
C ASP A 366 -6.70 16.24 -10.99
N ILE A 367 -7.45 15.27 -10.48
CA ILE A 367 -7.01 13.89 -10.28
C ILE A 367 -6.64 13.25 -11.63
N ASP A 368 -7.53 13.33 -12.64
CA ASP A 368 -7.28 12.80 -13.99
C ASP A 368 -6.02 13.45 -14.62
N ARG A 369 -5.86 14.77 -14.46
CA ARG A 369 -4.67 15.50 -14.91
C ARG A 369 -3.40 15.05 -14.20
N MET A 370 -3.45 14.86 -12.88
CA MET A 370 -2.31 14.39 -12.06
C MET A 370 -1.86 13.00 -12.52
N ILE A 371 -2.81 12.07 -12.70
CA ILE A 371 -2.54 10.70 -13.16
C ILE A 371 -1.93 10.71 -14.56
N GLN A 372 -2.52 11.44 -15.51
CA GLN A 372 -2.02 11.49 -16.89
C GLN A 372 -0.60 12.08 -16.98
N ARG A 373 -0.33 13.15 -16.23
CA ARG A 373 1.00 13.79 -16.21
C ARG A 373 2.07 12.93 -15.58
N SER A 374 1.68 12.05 -14.66
CA SER A 374 2.62 11.15 -13.99
C SER A 374 3.22 10.11 -14.92
N GLN A 375 2.57 9.79 -16.07
CA GLN A 375 3.06 8.90 -17.14
C GLN A 375 3.50 7.47 -16.75
N ILE A 376 3.43 7.13 -15.47
CA ILE A 376 3.76 5.81 -14.90
C ILE A 376 2.51 4.95 -14.66
N TYR A 377 1.34 5.59 -14.59
CA TYR A 377 0.09 4.92 -14.31
C TYR A 377 -0.42 4.26 -15.60
N PRO A 378 -0.76 2.96 -15.59
CA PRO A 378 -1.03 2.17 -16.80
C PRO A 378 -2.20 2.69 -17.66
N TRP A 379 -3.01 3.60 -17.14
CA TRP A 379 -4.17 4.20 -17.81
C TRP A 379 -3.90 5.59 -18.41
N GLY A 380 -2.64 5.96 -18.63
CA GLY A 380 -2.21 7.27 -19.15
C GLY A 380 -2.79 7.70 -20.51
N THR A 381 -3.55 6.84 -21.20
CA THR A 381 -4.33 7.18 -22.40
C THR A 381 -5.75 6.65 -22.28
N ARG A 382 -6.74 7.54 -22.06
CA ARG A 382 -8.17 7.18 -22.15
C ARG A 382 -8.53 6.72 -23.57
N SER A 383 -8.93 5.47 -23.73
CA SER A 383 -9.92 5.09 -24.74
C SER A 383 -11.30 5.25 -24.10
N GLY A 384 -12.15 6.09 -24.69
CA GLY A 384 -13.38 6.60 -24.05
C GLY A 384 -14.28 5.53 -23.43
N GLY A 385 -14.66 5.73 -22.15
CA GLY A 385 -15.63 4.89 -21.46
C GLY A 385 -15.75 5.17 -19.96
N GLY A 386 -16.66 6.08 -19.58
CA GLY A 386 -17.58 6.00 -18.42
C GLY A 386 -17.10 5.84 -16.96
N THR A 387 -15.83 5.60 -16.62
CA THR A 387 -15.42 5.45 -15.21
C THR A 387 -15.19 6.81 -14.54
N THR A 388 -15.74 7.00 -13.34
CA THR A 388 -15.51 8.22 -12.54
C THR A 388 -14.06 8.25 -12.07
N PRO A 389 -13.40 9.43 -11.94
CA PRO A 389 -12.00 9.49 -11.48
C PRO A 389 -11.73 8.80 -10.14
N TRP A 390 -12.71 8.71 -9.26
CA TRP A 390 -12.62 7.92 -8.03
C TRP A 390 -12.54 6.41 -8.25
N ARG A 391 -13.29 5.90 -9.22
CA ARG A 391 -13.16 4.50 -9.66
C ARG A 391 -11.77 4.25 -10.22
N GLN A 392 -11.17 5.22 -10.92
CA GLN A 392 -9.81 5.10 -11.46
C GLN A 392 -8.75 5.10 -10.37
N VAL A 393 -8.89 5.95 -9.35
CA VAL A 393 -8.01 5.93 -8.17
C VAL A 393 -8.14 4.58 -7.45
N LEU A 394 -9.37 4.11 -7.22
CA LEU A 394 -9.62 2.79 -6.65
C LEU A 394 -8.99 1.67 -7.48
N ASP A 395 -9.24 1.63 -8.78
CA ASP A 395 -8.71 0.60 -9.68
C ASP A 395 -7.17 0.64 -9.73
N LEU A 396 -6.55 1.83 -9.69
CA LEU A 396 -5.08 1.99 -9.63
C LEU A 396 -4.50 1.46 -8.32
N LEU A 397 -5.10 1.84 -7.20
CA LEU A 397 -4.70 1.35 -5.89
C LEU A 397 -4.93 -0.18 -5.80
N GLU A 398 -6.06 -0.69 -6.31
CA GLU A 398 -6.41 -2.13 -6.41
C GLU A 398 -5.44 -2.95 -7.24
N GLN A 399 -4.91 -2.38 -8.31
CA GLN A 399 -3.93 -3.07 -9.13
C GLN A 399 -2.58 -3.22 -8.42
N GLN A 400 -2.39 -2.58 -7.26
CA GLN A 400 -1.10 -2.36 -6.59
C GLN A 400 -0.06 -1.73 -7.54
N VAL A 401 -0.52 -1.19 -8.68
CA VAL A 401 0.33 -0.61 -9.71
C VAL A 401 0.55 0.83 -9.32
N VAL A 402 1.52 1.04 -8.42
CA VAL A 402 2.45 2.18 -8.33
C VAL A 402 3.05 2.32 -6.92
N TYR A 403 4.22 2.96 -6.86
CA TYR A 403 5.01 3.55 -5.76
C TYR A 403 4.58 3.47 -4.29
N SER A 404 3.30 3.52 -3.97
CA SER A 404 2.77 3.40 -2.61
C SER A 404 1.35 2.88 -2.75
N ASN A 405 1.05 1.72 -2.17
CA ASN A 405 -0.32 1.23 -2.03
C ASN A 405 -0.47 0.56 -0.68
N PHE A 406 -1.43 1.09 0.08
CA PHE A 406 -2.09 0.44 1.19
C PHE A 406 -1.26 0.08 2.42
N GLU A 407 -1.45 0.84 3.50
CA GLU A 407 -1.14 0.35 4.85
C GLU A 407 -2.02 -0.86 5.15
N THR A 408 -1.40 -1.91 5.69
CA THR A 408 -2.08 -3.17 6.00
C THR A 408 -2.38 -3.29 7.49
N LEU A 409 -3.43 -4.03 7.83
CA LEU A 409 -3.61 -4.47 9.21
C LEU A 409 -2.58 -5.53 9.57
N ASP A 410 -1.91 -5.36 10.71
CA ASP A 410 -1.07 -6.41 11.26
C ASP A 410 -1.95 -7.53 11.83
N GLU A 411 -2.10 -8.61 11.06
CA GLU A 411 -2.92 -9.76 11.43
C GLU A 411 -2.20 -10.75 12.36
N GLU A 412 -0.91 -10.55 12.68
CA GLU A 412 -0.17 -11.48 13.55
C GLU A 412 -0.72 -11.57 14.98
N PHE A 413 -1.59 -10.64 15.40
CA PHE A 413 -2.20 -10.65 16.74
C PHE A 413 -3.37 -11.64 16.91
N GLN A 414 -3.91 -12.24 15.84
CA GLN A 414 -5.05 -13.18 15.94
C GLN A 414 -4.65 -14.63 16.30
N LEU A 415 -3.37 -14.99 16.28
CA LEU A 415 -2.93 -16.38 16.54
C LEU A 415 -2.62 -16.71 18.01
N PHE A 416 -2.81 -15.77 18.96
CA PHE A 416 -2.47 -16.00 20.37
C PHE A 416 -3.64 -15.96 21.38
N SER A 417 -4.90 -15.89 20.92
CA SER A 417 -6.06 -15.94 21.85
C SER A 417 -6.70 -17.33 22.02
N GLU A 418 -6.30 -18.35 21.25
CA GLU A 418 -6.77 -19.73 21.40
C GLU A 418 -5.70 -20.68 21.96
N THR A 419 -5.10 -20.36 23.12
CA THR A 419 -4.44 -21.41 23.93
C THR A 419 -4.65 -21.19 25.43
N GLN A 420 -5.76 -21.73 25.95
CA GLN A 420 -5.78 -22.25 27.32
C GLN A 420 -6.53 -23.59 27.39
N SER A 421 -5.78 -24.68 27.32
CA SER A 421 -5.86 -25.74 28.34
C SER A 421 -4.60 -26.62 28.25
N THR A 422 -3.68 -26.35 29.17
CA THR A 422 -2.49 -27.16 29.46
C THR A 422 -2.87 -28.49 30.13
N VAL A 423 -2.30 -29.60 29.68
CA VAL A 423 -1.77 -30.67 30.56
C VAL A 423 -0.49 -31.24 29.94
N GLN A 424 0.62 -31.13 30.66
CA GLN A 424 1.90 -31.79 30.37
C GLN A 424 1.84 -33.29 30.67
N MET A 425 2.56 -34.12 29.90
CA MET A 425 3.05 -35.43 30.35
C MET A 425 4.46 -35.69 29.79
N PRO A 426 5.40 -36.30 30.57
CA PRO A 426 6.79 -36.50 30.17
C PRO A 426 7.07 -37.87 29.49
N VAL A 427 8.04 -37.82 28.57
CA VAL A 427 9.04 -38.82 28.09
C VAL A 427 8.81 -40.31 28.33
N PHE A 428 8.84 -41.16 27.28
CA PHE A 428 9.54 -42.47 27.27
C PHE A 428 9.80 -43.04 25.83
N VAL A 429 11.06 -43.49 25.67
CA VAL A 429 11.82 -44.41 24.77
C VAL A 429 11.11 -45.33 23.74
N GLU A 430 11.77 -45.52 22.58
CA GLU A 430 11.50 -46.41 21.43
C GLU A 430 11.49 -47.94 21.71
N PHE A 431 10.71 -48.72 20.94
CA PHE A 431 11.07 -49.94 20.15
C PHE A 431 9.80 -50.65 19.54
N PRO A 432 9.89 -51.64 18.60
CA PRO A 432 9.12 -51.62 17.35
C PRO A 432 8.15 -52.82 17.09
N ALA A 433 7.39 -52.69 15.99
CA ALA A 433 6.81 -53.71 15.09
C ALA A 433 5.86 -54.81 15.62
N ALA A 434 4.57 -54.73 15.25
CA ALA A 434 3.75 -55.84 14.72
C ALA A 434 2.33 -55.36 14.31
N ILE A 435 1.81 -55.92 13.21
CA ILE A 435 0.45 -55.88 12.64
C ILE A 435 -0.01 -57.37 12.52
N PRO A 436 -1.29 -57.83 12.43
CA PRO A 436 -2.68 -57.27 12.46
C PRO A 436 -3.60 -58.09 13.46
N PRO A 437 -4.96 -58.28 13.35
CA PRO A 437 -5.97 -57.79 12.40
C PRO A 437 -7.39 -57.38 12.92
N GLN A 438 -8.16 -56.78 11.98
CA GLN A 438 -9.63 -56.62 11.88
C GLN A 438 -10.36 -55.59 12.77
N PHE A 439 -10.85 -54.50 12.16
CA PHE A 439 -11.98 -53.71 12.65
C PHE A 439 -12.91 -53.28 11.50
N GLN A 440 -14.22 -53.43 11.73
CA GLN A 440 -15.31 -53.09 10.81
C GLN A 440 -15.63 -51.58 10.83
N PRO A 441 -16.19 -51.00 9.75
CA PRO A 441 -16.55 -49.59 9.73
C PRO A 441 -17.80 -49.32 10.58
N VAL A 442 -17.66 -48.43 11.58
CA VAL A 442 -18.78 -47.87 12.35
C VAL A 442 -19.33 -46.66 11.59
N GLN A 443 -20.63 -46.69 11.31
CA GLN A 443 -21.39 -45.56 10.77
C GLN A 443 -21.61 -44.50 11.86
N PHE A 444 -21.46 -43.22 11.50
CA PHE A 444 -21.92 -42.10 12.31
C PHE A 444 -23.25 -41.57 11.75
N SER A 445 -24.27 -41.49 12.59
CA SER A 445 -25.52 -40.76 12.31
C SER A 445 -25.54 -39.46 13.11
N LEU A 446 -25.74 -38.32 12.43
CA LEU A 446 -25.95 -37.03 13.09
C LEU A 446 -27.45 -36.83 13.36
N ASP A 447 -27.81 -36.49 14.61
CA ASP A 447 -29.18 -36.14 15.01
C ASP A 447 -29.41 -34.63 14.80
N LEU A 448 -30.28 -34.28 13.86
CA LEU A 448 -30.61 -32.90 13.47
C LEU A 448 -31.83 -32.33 14.21
N SER A 449 -32.39 -33.03 15.19
CA SER A 449 -33.57 -32.59 15.93
C SER A 449 -33.35 -31.31 16.76
N LEU A 450 -32.08 -30.93 17.00
CA LEU A 450 -31.70 -29.69 17.72
C LEU A 450 -31.64 -28.43 16.83
N MET A 451 -31.76 -28.54 15.50
CA MET A 451 -31.77 -27.37 14.60
C MET A 451 -33.19 -26.80 14.33
N ALA A 452 -34.25 -27.50 14.72
CA ALA A 452 -35.61 -27.14 14.37
C ALA A 452 -36.22 -25.97 15.19
N SER A 453 -35.61 -25.54 16.29
CA SER A 453 -36.23 -24.57 17.22
C SER A 453 -35.85 -23.10 16.99
N LYS A 454 -35.01 -22.77 16.00
CA LYS A 454 -34.57 -21.36 15.75
C LYS A 454 -35.05 -20.73 14.44
N VAL A 455 -35.96 -21.38 13.70
CA VAL A 455 -36.41 -20.88 12.38
C VAL A 455 -37.69 -20.02 12.46
N SER A 456 -38.32 -19.85 13.62
CA SER A 456 -39.61 -19.15 13.72
C SER A 456 -39.57 -17.63 13.95
N GLU A 457 -38.41 -16.95 13.89
CA GLU A 457 -38.32 -15.50 14.16
C GLU A 457 -37.63 -14.68 13.06
N ILE A 458 -38.01 -14.90 11.79
CA ILE A 458 -37.66 -13.97 10.71
C ILE A 458 -38.92 -13.52 9.98
N PRO A 459 -39.44 -12.30 10.25
CA PRO A 459 -40.39 -11.66 9.36
C PRO A 459 -39.70 -11.21 8.07
N GLN A 460 -40.37 -11.54 6.97
CA GLN A 460 -40.02 -11.25 5.58
C GLN A 460 -39.66 -9.79 5.31
N THR A 461 -38.50 -9.57 4.69
CA THR A 461 -38.36 -8.53 3.64
C THR A 461 -37.65 -9.16 2.45
N ALA A 462 -38.46 -9.62 1.49
CA ALA A 462 -38.02 -10.04 0.17
C ALA A 462 -37.93 -8.81 -0.74
N SER A 463 -36.78 -8.62 -1.38
CA SER A 463 -36.67 -8.23 -2.81
C SER A 463 -35.20 -8.15 -3.23
N ILE A 464 -34.51 -9.29 -3.24
CA ILE A 464 -33.33 -9.42 -4.11
C ILE A 464 -33.87 -9.64 -5.53
N ALA A 465 -33.53 -8.72 -6.44
CA ALA A 465 -34.02 -8.77 -7.80
C ALA A 465 -33.54 -10.06 -8.48
N ILE A 466 -34.45 -10.75 -9.17
CA ILE A 466 -34.18 -11.98 -9.96
C ILE A 466 -33.02 -11.79 -10.96
N ALA A 467 -32.68 -10.54 -11.31
CA ALA A 467 -31.53 -10.18 -12.13
C ALA A 467 -30.18 -10.49 -11.45
N ASP A 468 -30.06 -10.34 -10.13
CA ASP A 468 -28.79 -10.53 -9.41
C ASP A 468 -28.46 -12.03 -9.26
N PHE A 469 -29.49 -12.86 -9.12
CA PHE A 469 -29.31 -14.32 -9.07
C PHE A 469 -28.91 -14.90 -10.44
N ARG A 470 -29.42 -14.33 -11.55
CA ARG A 470 -28.99 -14.71 -12.91
C ARG A 470 -27.54 -14.32 -13.19
N ASN A 471 -27.11 -13.13 -12.76
CA ASN A 471 -25.74 -12.68 -12.93
C ASN A 471 -24.74 -13.55 -12.15
N TRP A 472 -25.13 -14.02 -10.97
CA TRP A 472 -24.31 -14.93 -10.16
C TRP A 472 -24.19 -16.33 -10.80
N PHE A 473 -25.27 -16.85 -11.40
CA PHE A 473 -25.24 -18.13 -12.11
C PHE A 473 -24.40 -18.07 -13.41
N ASP A 474 -24.51 -16.99 -14.17
CA ASP A 474 -23.68 -16.75 -15.36
C ASP A 474 -22.19 -16.59 -15.02
N TYR A 475 -21.89 -16.04 -13.84
CA TYR A 475 -20.53 -15.94 -13.31
C TYR A 475 -19.95 -17.31 -12.93
N LEU A 476 -20.75 -18.17 -12.30
CA LEU A 476 -20.37 -19.56 -12.00
C LEU A 476 -20.16 -20.40 -13.27
N GLU A 477 -21.01 -20.27 -14.29
CA GLU A 477 -20.86 -21.02 -15.54
C GLU A 477 -19.59 -20.60 -16.32
N LYS A 478 -19.24 -19.31 -16.31
CA LYS A 478 -17.99 -18.79 -16.89
C LYS A 478 -16.74 -19.24 -16.11
N SER A 479 -16.86 -19.41 -14.80
CA SER A 479 -15.77 -19.84 -13.92
C SER A 479 -15.46 -21.32 -14.08
N ILE A 480 -16.50 -22.16 -14.25
CA ILE A 480 -16.34 -23.61 -14.48
C ILE A 480 -15.75 -23.89 -15.88
N ARG A 481 -16.00 -23.04 -16.88
CA ARG A 481 -15.43 -23.19 -18.24
C ARG A 481 -13.95 -22.76 -18.36
N ARG A 482 -13.31 -22.26 -17.30
CA ARG A 482 -11.90 -21.79 -17.32
C ARG A 482 -10.92 -22.67 -16.53
N SER A 483 -11.17 -23.98 -16.44
CA SER A 483 -10.13 -24.94 -16.05
C SER A 483 -9.31 -25.41 -17.27
N PRO A 484 -7.97 -25.44 -17.21
CA PRO A 484 -7.15 -25.98 -18.30
C PRO A 484 -7.23 -27.51 -18.31
N GLN A 485 -7.76 -28.11 -19.38
CA GLN A 485 -7.58 -29.54 -19.63
C GLN A 485 -6.13 -29.84 -20.01
N SER A 486 -5.40 -30.51 -19.11
CA SER A 486 -4.22 -31.31 -19.46
C SER A 486 -4.63 -32.77 -19.67
N SER A 487 -4.61 -33.24 -20.91
CA SER A 487 -4.02 -34.53 -21.33
C SER A 487 -4.48 -34.91 -22.75
N ARG A 488 -3.51 -35.23 -23.62
CA ARG A 488 -3.75 -35.95 -24.88
C ARG A 488 -3.64 -37.45 -24.58
N ASN A 489 -4.71 -38.21 -24.86
CA ASN A 489 -4.70 -39.48 -25.62
C ASN A 489 -6.00 -40.27 -25.39
N THR A 490 -6.96 -40.20 -26.33
CA THR A 490 -7.67 -41.35 -26.96
C THR A 490 -8.83 -40.88 -27.87
N PRO A 491 -9.28 -41.70 -28.86
CA PRO A 491 -10.02 -41.22 -30.05
C PRO A 491 -11.55 -41.41 -30.01
N LYS A 492 -12.24 -40.50 -30.71
CA LYS A 492 -13.59 -40.56 -31.33
C LYS A 492 -14.72 -41.26 -30.56
N GLN A 493 -15.72 -40.48 -30.13
CA GLN A 493 -17.14 -40.84 -30.31
C GLN A 493 -18.01 -39.62 -30.64
N ASN A 494 -18.97 -39.87 -31.53
CA ASN A 494 -19.90 -38.92 -32.15
C ASN A 494 -21.03 -38.50 -31.20
N GLY A 495 -21.43 -37.23 -31.34
CA GLY A 495 -22.84 -36.84 -31.31
C GLY A 495 -23.44 -36.51 -29.94
N GLN A 496 -23.63 -35.23 -29.66
CA GLN A 496 -24.89 -34.74 -29.10
C GLN A 496 -25.03 -33.23 -29.33
N ARG A 497 -26.17 -32.85 -29.92
CA ARG A 497 -26.57 -31.48 -30.23
C ARG A 497 -26.88 -30.73 -28.94
N SER A 498 -26.38 -29.50 -28.80
CA SER A 498 -26.83 -28.56 -27.78
C SER A 498 -28.32 -28.25 -27.96
N ARG A 499 -29.17 -28.62 -27.00
CA ARG A 499 -30.51 -28.01 -26.85
C ARG A 499 -30.36 -26.77 -25.98
N LYS A 500 -30.79 -25.62 -26.49
CA LYS A 500 -31.05 -24.43 -25.68
C LYS A 500 -32.35 -24.66 -24.92
N PHE A 501 -32.33 -24.55 -23.60
CA PHE A 501 -33.54 -24.43 -22.79
C PHE A 501 -33.97 -22.96 -22.81
N THR A 502 -35.19 -22.68 -23.25
CA THR A 502 -35.74 -21.32 -23.40
C THR A 502 -36.96 -21.06 -22.51
N ASP A 503 -37.20 -21.87 -21.46
CA ASP A 503 -38.30 -21.61 -20.55
C ASP A 503 -37.98 -21.99 -19.09
N SER A 504 -38.50 -21.20 -18.16
CA SER A 504 -38.15 -21.14 -16.73
C SER A 504 -39.00 -22.03 -15.82
N GLN A 505 -39.57 -23.13 -16.33
CA GLN A 505 -40.40 -24.06 -15.54
C GLN A 505 -39.89 -25.51 -15.45
N GLU A 506 -38.68 -25.82 -15.92
CA GLU A 506 -38.08 -27.17 -15.77
C GLU A 506 -36.86 -27.16 -14.82
N ILE A 507 -37.03 -26.79 -13.55
CA ILE A 507 -36.06 -27.10 -12.49
C ILE A 507 -36.83 -27.67 -11.30
N VAL A 508 -37.15 -28.96 -11.38
CA VAL A 508 -37.50 -29.77 -10.20
C VAL A 508 -36.81 -31.12 -10.35
N HIS A 509 -36.15 -31.55 -9.26
CA HIS A 509 -35.51 -32.85 -8.99
C HIS A 509 -34.19 -33.15 -9.67
N TRP A 510 -33.07 -32.91 -8.96
CA TRP A 510 -31.91 -33.83 -8.95
C TRP A 510 -31.20 -33.74 -7.59
N THR A 511 -31.69 -34.51 -6.62
CA THR A 511 -30.85 -35.12 -5.57
C THR A 511 -30.82 -36.61 -5.89
N ASP A 512 -29.63 -37.12 -6.17
CA ASP A 512 -29.14 -38.50 -6.00
C ASP A 512 -28.17 -38.86 -7.13
N LEU A 513 -26.87 -38.84 -6.79
CA LEU A 513 -25.86 -39.89 -7.02
C LEU A 513 -24.49 -39.47 -6.47
#